data_AF-A0A251ZZK7-F1
#
_entry.id   AF-A0A251ZZK7-F1
#
_cell.length_a   1.000
_cell.length_b   1.000
_cell.length_c   1.000
_cell.angle_alpha   90.00
_cell.angle_beta   90.00
_cell.angle_gamma   90.00
#
_symmetry.space_group_name_H-M   'P 1'
#
loop_
_entity.id
_entity.type
_entity.pdbx_description
1 polymer ?
#
loop_
_entity_poly.entity_id
_entity_poly.type
_entity_poly.pdbx_seq_one_letter_code
_entity_poly.pdbx_strand_id
1 'polypeptide(L)'
;MMDPTLFKEFCDEFTREVNRLRMEKGANLVALKSELPKIERELDKAVQAILDGFASSALKTRMEQLEARKSEIEARLADTPSPAPLLHPNMAELYRQKVATLHESLQKAGSDTKTVEAIRSLITRIRLIPENGVLGVFLEGDLAAM
;
A
#
# COMPACT_ATOMS: atom_id res chain seq x y z
N MET A 1 0.19 11.59 21.84
CA MET A 1 0.94 11.39 20.58
C MET A 1 1.20 9.90 20.42
N MET A 2 1.25 9.38 19.18
CA MET A 2 1.58 7.98 18.92
C MET A 2 2.98 7.67 19.49
N ASP A 3 3.11 6.54 20.18
CA ASP A 3 4.39 6.11 20.72
C ASP A 3 5.37 5.79 19.56
N PRO A 4 6.57 6.40 19.55
CA PRO A 4 7.58 6.17 18.51
C PRO A 4 7.99 4.71 18.28
N THR A 5 7.90 3.87 19.31
CA THR A 5 8.21 2.44 19.23
C THR A 5 7.09 1.68 18.54
N LEU A 6 5.83 1.94 18.91
CA LEU A 6 4.64 1.40 18.25
C LEU A 6 4.53 1.85 16.79
N PHE A 7 4.89 3.09 16.47
CA PHE A 7 4.89 3.56 15.09
C PHE A 7 5.96 2.87 14.23
N LYS A 8 7.14 2.60 14.81
CA LYS A 8 8.20 1.83 14.13
C LYS A 8 7.74 0.40 13.85
N GLU A 9 7.17 -0.26 14.86
CA GLU A 9 6.63 -1.62 14.73
C GLU A 9 5.52 -1.69 13.67
N PHE A 10 4.65 -0.68 13.62
CA PHE A 10 3.67 -0.52 12.54
C PHE A 10 4.33 -0.42 11.17
N CYS A 11 5.35 0.43 10.99
CA CYS A 11 6.05 0.56 9.71
C CYS A 11 6.71 -0.76 9.27
N ASP A 12 7.33 -1.48 10.21
CA ASP A 12 8.03 -2.74 9.95
C ASP A 12 7.02 -3.84 9.51
N GLU A 13 5.95 -4.03 10.28
CA GLU A 13 4.90 -5.03 9.95
C GLU A 13 4.10 -4.64 8.71
N PHE A 14 3.78 -3.36 8.50
CA PHE A 14 3.13 -2.90 7.27
C PHE A 14 4.01 -3.18 6.04
N THR A 15 5.32 -2.90 6.13
CA THR A 15 6.26 -3.17 5.03
C THR A 15 6.35 -4.66 4.72
N ARG A 16 6.44 -5.49 5.75
CA ARG A 16 6.47 -6.96 5.63
C ARG A 16 5.21 -7.48 4.95
N GLU A 17 4.05 -7.04 5.39
CA GLU A 17 2.77 -7.50 4.88
C GLU A 17 2.52 -7.06 3.43
N VAL A 18 2.87 -5.81 3.09
CA VAL A 18 2.79 -5.32 1.71
C VAL A 18 3.75 -6.08 0.80
N ASN A 19 4.96 -6.41 1.26
CA ASN A 19 5.91 -7.22 0.49
C ASN A 19 5.40 -8.65 0.27
N ARG A 20 4.79 -9.27 1.28
CA ARG A 20 4.16 -10.60 1.16
C ARG A 20 3.08 -10.61 0.08
N LEU A 21 2.13 -9.66 0.15
CA LEU A 21 1.04 -9.52 -0.82
C LEU A 21 1.57 -9.25 -2.25
N ARG A 22 2.67 -8.49 -2.37
CA ARG A 22 3.33 -8.25 -3.67
C ARG A 22 3.98 -9.50 -4.24
N MET A 23 4.59 -10.37 -3.43
CA MET A 23 5.17 -11.62 -3.90
C MET A 23 4.09 -12.57 -4.44
N GLU A 24 2.99 -12.72 -3.71
CA GLU A 24 1.86 -13.57 -4.13
C GLU A 24 1.19 -13.05 -5.42
N LYS A 25 0.93 -11.73 -5.50
CA LYS A 25 0.39 -11.12 -6.72
C LYS A 25 1.39 -11.14 -7.88
N GLY A 26 2.68 -10.94 -7.59
CA GLY A 26 3.77 -10.92 -8.55
C GLY A 26 3.99 -12.28 -9.22
N ALA A 27 3.97 -13.38 -8.46
CA ALA A 27 4.11 -14.72 -9.01
C ALA A 27 3.01 -15.06 -10.02
N ASN A 28 1.75 -14.73 -9.69
CA ASN A 28 0.61 -14.91 -10.58
C ASN A 28 0.73 -14.06 -11.86
N LEU A 29 1.17 -12.81 -11.75
CA LEU A 29 1.38 -11.93 -12.90
C LEU A 29 2.50 -12.43 -13.81
N VAL A 30 3.61 -12.91 -13.25
CA VAL A 30 4.73 -13.45 -14.02
C VAL A 30 4.27 -14.70 -14.79
N ALA A 31 3.50 -15.58 -14.14
CA ALA A 31 2.93 -16.76 -14.79
C ALA A 31 2.03 -16.37 -15.98
N LEU A 32 1.07 -15.45 -15.76
CA LEU A 32 0.15 -14.96 -16.81
C LEU A 32 0.90 -14.29 -17.98
N LYS A 33 1.88 -13.43 -17.68
CA LYS A 33 2.72 -12.77 -18.70
C LYS A 33 3.57 -13.77 -19.50
N SER A 34 3.94 -14.90 -18.89
CA SER A 34 4.70 -15.96 -19.58
C SER A 34 3.81 -16.91 -20.41
N GLU A 35 2.53 -17.01 -20.07
CA GLU A 35 1.54 -17.85 -20.74
C GLU A 35 1.04 -17.22 -22.04
N LEU A 36 0.77 -15.91 -22.04
CA LEU A 36 0.28 -15.16 -23.19
C LEU A 36 1.09 -15.38 -24.48
N PRO A 37 2.43 -15.21 -24.53
CA PRO A 37 3.20 -15.43 -25.76
C PRO A 37 3.22 -16.90 -26.21
N LYS A 38 2.92 -17.87 -25.33
CA LYS A 38 2.79 -19.28 -25.73
C LYS A 38 1.48 -19.52 -26.47
N ILE A 39 0.39 -18.96 -25.95
CA ILE A 39 -0.94 -19.02 -26.56
C ILE A 39 -0.92 -18.34 -27.94
N GLU A 40 -0.28 -17.17 -28.06
CA GLU A 40 -0.15 -16.48 -29.35
C GLU A 40 0.59 -17.32 -30.39
N ARG A 41 1.71 -17.95 -30.00
CA ARG A 41 2.43 -18.86 -30.90
C ARG A 41 1.62 -20.10 -31.29
N GLU A 42 0.78 -20.62 -30.39
CA GLU A 42 -0.12 -21.74 -30.72
C GLU A 42 -1.23 -21.32 -31.69
N LEU A 43 -1.80 -20.12 -31.50
CA LEU A 43 -2.76 -19.53 -32.43
C LEU A 43 -2.14 -19.30 -33.81
N ASP A 44 -0.94 -18.74 -33.88
CA ASP A 44 -0.22 -18.52 -35.15
C ASP A 44 0.00 -19.84 -35.91
N LYS A 45 0.37 -20.91 -35.20
CA LYS A 45 0.51 -22.25 -35.79
C LYS A 45 -0.81 -22.81 -36.29
N ALA A 46 -1.90 -22.60 -35.55
CA ALA A 46 -3.23 -23.04 -35.96
C ALA A 46 -3.70 -22.30 -37.21
N VAL A 47 -3.46 -20.99 -37.29
CA VAL A 47 -3.72 -20.18 -38.48
C VAL A 47 -2.90 -20.68 -39.67
N GLN A 48 -1.60 -20.95 -39.46
CA GLN A 48 -0.74 -21.47 -40.53
C GLN A 48 -1.23 -22.83 -41.04
N ALA A 49 -1.66 -23.73 -40.15
CA ALA A 49 -2.23 -25.02 -40.56
C ALA A 49 -3.47 -24.85 -41.44
N ILE A 50 -4.33 -23.86 -41.16
CA ILE A 50 -5.49 -23.54 -42.01
C ILE A 50 -5.03 -23.01 -43.36
N LEU A 51 -4.04 -22.12 -43.40
CA LEU A 51 -3.47 -21.58 -44.65
C LEU A 51 -2.84 -22.69 -45.51
N ASP A 52 -2.25 -23.70 -44.87
CA ASP A 52 -1.67 -24.87 -45.53
C ASP A 52 -2.73 -25.91 -45.96
N GLY A 53 -4.03 -25.61 -45.73
CA GLY A 53 -5.16 -26.44 -46.16
C GLY A 53 -5.61 -27.50 -45.16
N PHE A 54 -5.04 -27.52 -43.95
CA PHE A 54 -5.41 -28.45 -42.88
C PHE A 54 -6.43 -27.83 -41.92
N ALA A 55 -7.71 -27.99 -42.23
CA ALA A 55 -8.82 -27.56 -41.36
C ALA A 55 -9.56 -28.79 -40.79
N SER A 56 -9.66 -28.87 -39.47
CA SER A 56 -10.47 -29.87 -38.77
C SER A 56 -11.37 -29.22 -37.72
N SER A 57 -12.48 -29.87 -37.36
CA SER A 57 -13.34 -29.41 -36.28
C SER A 57 -12.59 -29.29 -34.95
N ALA A 58 -11.67 -30.21 -34.68
CA ALA A 58 -10.81 -30.18 -33.49
C ALA A 58 -9.89 -28.95 -33.47
N LEU A 59 -9.35 -28.53 -34.62
CA LEU A 59 -8.52 -27.34 -34.74
C LEU A 59 -9.33 -26.08 -34.40
N LYS A 60 -10.55 -25.96 -34.92
CA LYS A 60 -11.46 -24.86 -34.60
C LYS A 60 -11.76 -24.79 -33.10
N THR A 61 -12.13 -25.91 -32.48
CA THR A 61 -12.37 -25.97 -31.03
C THR A 61 -11.14 -25.59 -30.22
N ARG A 62 -9.93 -25.99 -30.65
CA ARG A 62 -8.70 -25.61 -29.98
C ARG A 62 -8.41 -24.11 -30.10
N MET A 63 -8.66 -23.50 -31.25
CA MET A 63 -8.51 -22.06 -31.44
C MET A 63 -9.48 -21.27 -30.54
N GLU A 64 -10.76 -21.67 -30.49
CA GLU A 64 -11.75 -21.03 -29.61
C GLU A 64 -11.33 -21.09 -28.13
N GLN A 65 -10.77 -22.22 -27.68
CA GLN A 65 -10.23 -22.35 -26.32
C GLN A 65 -9.03 -21.43 -26.06
N LEU A 66 -8.12 -21.33 -27.03
CA LEU A 66 -6.93 -20.49 -26.93
C LEU A 66 -7.30 -19.00 -26.94
N GLU A 67 -8.25 -18.59 -27.77
CA GLU A 67 -8.78 -17.23 -27.82
C GLU A 67 -9.51 -16.85 -26.51
N ALA A 68 -10.34 -17.75 -25.98
CA ALA A 68 -10.99 -17.55 -24.69
C ALA A 68 -9.97 -17.39 -23.55
N ARG A 69 -8.93 -18.24 -23.54
CA ARG A 69 -7.87 -18.16 -22.54
C ARG A 69 -7.03 -16.88 -22.69
N LYS A 70 -6.73 -16.47 -23.92
CA LYS A 70 -6.04 -15.19 -24.20
C LYS A 70 -6.84 -14.02 -23.63
N SER A 71 -8.14 -13.96 -23.93
CA SER A 71 -9.03 -12.90 -23.44
C SER A 71 -9.10 -12.86 -21.89
N GLU A 72 -9.17 -14.03 -21.24
CA GLU A 72 -9.12 -14.11 -19.77
C GLU A 72 -7.81 -13.55 -19.20
N ILE A 73 -6.66 -13.91 -19.79
CA ILE A 73 -5.34 -13.44 -19.35
C ILE A 73 -5.22 -11.93 -19.54
N GLU A 74 -5.63 -11.40 -20.70
CA GLU A 74 -5.60 -9.96 -21.00
C GLU A 74 -6.48 -9.17 -20.03
N ALA A 75 -7.69 -9.65 -19.74
CA ALA A 75 -8.58 -9.04 -18.76
C ALA A 75 -7.95 -9.00 -17.35
N ARG A 76 -7.34 -10.10 -16.91
CA ARG A 76 -6.67 -10.17 -15.60
C ARG A 76 -5.43 -9.27 -15.52
N LEU A 77 -4.69 -9.13 -16.61
CA LEU A 77 -3.54 -8.22 -16.67
C LEU A 77 -3.97 -6.75 -16.68
N ALA A 78 -5.09 -6.42 -17.33
CA ALA A 78 -5.65 -5.07 -17.34
C ALA A 78 -6.27 -4.67 -15.99
N ASP A 79 -6.91 -5.60 -15.30
CA ASP A 79 -7.54 -5.38 -13.98
C ASP A 79 -6.56 -5.37 -12.81
N THR A 80 -5.25 -5.52 -13.06
CA THR A 80 -4.26 -5.49 -11.99
C THR A 80 -3.84 -4.05 -11.68
N PRO A 81 -4.27 -3.44 -10.55
CA PRO A 81 -3.85 -2.09 -10.19
C PRO A 81 -2.34 -2.04 -9.92
N SER A 82 -1.73 -0.91 -10.28
CA SER A 82 -0.34 -0.60 -9.94
C SER A 82 -0.16 -0.75 -8.43
N PRO A 83 0.88 -1.47 -7.96
CA PRO A 83 1.05 -1.69 -6.53
C PRO A 83 1.22 -0.35 -5.83
N ALA A 84 0.41 -0.12 -4.78
CA ALA A 84 0.48 1.10 -3.97
C ALA A 84 1.94 1.37 -3.53
N PRO A 85 2.40 2.64 -3.55
CA PRO A 85 3.77 2.97 -3.19
C PRO A 85 4.10 2.48 -1.78
N LEU A 86 5.31 1.92 -1.61
CA LEU A 86 5.77 1.45 -0.30
C LEU A 86 5.91 2.63 0.65
N LEU A 87 5.62 2.41 1.94
CA LEU A 87 6.13 3.32 2.96
C LEU A 87 7.65 3.33 2.87
N HIS A 88 8.24 4.52 2.82
CA HIS A 88 9.69 4.64 2.74
C HIS A 88 10.31 4.08 4.04
N PRO A 89 11.39 3.28 3.99
CA PRO A 89 11.99 2.65 5.18
C PRO A 89 12.35 3.64 6.30
N ASN A 90 12.66 4.88 5.93
CA ASN A 90 13.00 5.95 6.86
C ASN A 90 11.80 6.76 7.41
N MET A 91 10.55 6.37 7.12
CA MET A 91 9.36 7.11 7.56
C MET A 91 9.24 7.18 9.09
N ALA A 92 9.60 6.11 9.81
CA ALA A 92 9.58 6.10 11.26
C ALA A 92 10.57 7.11 11.86
N GLU A 93 11.77 7.20 11.30
CA GLU A 93 12.80 8.16 11.71
C GLU A 93 12.36 9.60 11.41
N LEU A 94 11.81 9.84 10.22
CA LEU A 94 11.31 11.16 9.82
C LEU A 94 10.14 11.60 10.69
N TYR A 95 9.22 10.69 11.04
CA TYR A 95 8.13 10.96 11.96
C TYR A 95 8.67 11.33 13.34
N ARG A 96 9.62 10.55 13.88
CA ARG A 96 10.30 10.84 15.15
C ARG A 96 10.93 12.22 15.15
N GLN A 97 11.70 12.55 14.11
CA GLN A 97 12.35 13.85 13.97
C GLN A 97 11.33 14.98 13.93
N LYS A 98 10.27 14.85 13.12
CA LYS A 98 9.22 15.88 13.03
C LYS A 98 8.50 16.10 14.36
N VAL A 99 8.19 15.03 15.09
CA VAL A 99 7.56 15.11 16.41
C VAL A 99 8.52 15.74 17.44
N ALA A 100 9.80 15.38 17.42
CA ALA A 100 10.81 15.97 18.31
C ALA A 100 10.98 17.47 18.03
N THR A 101 11.15 17.86 16.76
CA THR A 101 11.25 19.27 16.35
C THR A 101 10.00 20.06 16.74
N LEU A 102 8.82 19.49 16.55
CA LEU A 102 7.57 20.09 16.98
C LEU A 102 7.54 20.27 18.50
N HIS A 103 7.95 19.25 19.25
CA HIS A 103 8.00 19.28 20.71
C HIS A 103 8.96 20.39 21.22
N GLU A 104 10.16 20.47 20.67
CA GLU A 104 11.14 21.52 21.00
C GLU A 104 10.62 22.91 20.64
N SER A 105 9.97 23.05 19.49
CA SER A 105 9.41 24.33 19.04
C SER A 105 8.28 24.79 19.96
N LEU A 106 7.41 23.87 20.38
CA LEU A 106 6.35 24.14 21.34
C LEU A 106 6.90 24.50 22.73
N GLN A 107 7.96 23.83 23.20
CA GLN A 107 8.62 24.20 24.47
C GLN A 107 9.23 25.60 24.43
N LYS A 108 9.91 25.96 23.34
CA LYS A 108 10.49 27.30 23.15
C LYS A 108 9.41 28.38 23.00
N ALA A 109 8.31 28.08 22.32
CA ALA A 109 7.20 29.01 22.17
C ALA A 109 6.38 29.16 23.47
N GLY A 110 6.42 28.17 24.37
CA GLY A 110 5.79 28.21 25.69
C GLY A 110 6.33 29.27 26.65
N SER A 111 7.42 29.98 26.31
CA SER A 111 7.89 31.14 27.09
C SER A 111 7.19 32.45 26.72
N ASP A 112 6.47 32.52 25.60
CA ASP A 112 5.64 33.66 25.22
C ASP A 112 4.19 33.43 25.64
N THR A 113 3.69 34.25 26.55
CA THR A 113 2.33 34.19 27.09
C THR A 113 1.26 34.14 26.00
N LYS A 114 1.47 34.83 24.88
CA LYS A 114 0.50 34.84 23.76
C LYS A 114 0.45 33.49 23.04
N THR A 115 1.59 32.81 22.87
CA THR A 115 1.63 31.49 22.25
C THR A 115 1.02 30.42 23.16
N VAL A 116 1.23 30.53 24.47
CA VAL A 116 0.60 29.64 25.45
C VAL A 116 -0.93 29.76 25.42
N GLU A 117 -1.46 30.98 25.34
CA GLU A 117 -2.91 31.21 25.21
C GLU A 117 -3.48 30.65 23.90
N ALA A 118 -2.76 30.82 22.78
CA ALA A 118 -3.15 30.26 21.49
C ALA A 118 -3.11 28.73 21.48
N ILE A 119 -2.16 28.09 22.14
CA ILE A 119 -2.15 26.62 22.28
C ILE A 119 -3.30 26.16 23.19
N ARG A 120 -3.58 26.90 24.27
CA ARG A 120 -4.68 26.59 25.20
C ARG A 120 -6.04 26.67 24.51
N SER A 121 -6.23 27.58 23.56
CA SER A 121 -7.49 27.67 22.80
C SER A 121 -7.76 26.47 21.89
N LEU A 122 -6.71 25.73 21.51
CA LEU A 122 -6.82 24.49 20.71
C LEU A 122 -7.16 23.26 21.56
N ILE A 123 -7.03 23.34 22.89
CA ILE A 123 -7.33 22.24 23.81
C ILE A 123 -8.80 22.32 24.21
N THR A 124 -9.59 21.33 23.80
CA THR A 124 -11.01 21.22 24.16
C THR A 124 -11.22 20.57 25.53
N ARG A 125 -10.39 19.57 25.88
CA ARG A 125 -10.52 18.85 27.16
C ARG A 125 -9.18 18.31 27.66
N ILE A 126 -9.00 18.35 28.98
CA ILE A 126 -7.88 17.71 29.68
C ILE A 126 -8.45 16.55 30.50
N ARG A 127 -7.95 15.34 30.27
CA ARG A 127 -8.28 14.15 31.08
C ARG A 127 -7.09 13.75 31.94
N LEU A 128 -7.38 13.52 33.22
CA LEU A 128 -6.42 12.97 34.17
C LEU A 128 -6.80 11.51 34.40
N ILE A 129 -5.94 10.60 33.98
CA ILE A 129 -6.17 9.15 34.10
C ILE A 129 -5.10 8.59 35.04
N PRO A 130 -5.46 8.08 36.22
CA PRO A 130 -4.51 7.42 37.10
C PRO A 130 -4.14 6.05 36.52
N GLU A 131 -2.85 5.85 36.20
CA GLU A 131 -2.29 4.58 35.74
C GLU A 131 -1.14 4.17 36.67
N ASN A 132 -1.26 3.01 37.33
CA ASN A 132 -0.21 2.41 38.16
C ASN A 132 0.40 3.35 39.23
N GLY A 133 -0.43 4.21 39.84
CA GLY A 133 0.02 5.16 40.87
C GLY A 133 0.66 6.45 40.33
N VAL A 134 0.69 6.63 39.00
CA VAL A 134 1.11 7.86 38.33
C VAL A 134 -0.10 8.50 37.64
N LEU A 135 -0.22 9.82 37.73
CA LEU A 135 -1.31 10.55 37.06
C LEU A 135 -0.92 10.85 35.61
N GLY A 136 -1.51 10.13 34.67
CA GLY A 136 -1.38 10.41 33.23
C GLY A 136 -2.23 11.62 32.83
N VAL A 137 -1.65 12.54 32.06
CA VAL A 137 -2.35 13.71 31.51
C VAL A 137 -2.58 13.51 30.02
N PHE A 138 -3.85 13.49 29.61
CA PHE A 138 -4.26 13.39 28.21
C PHE A 138 -4.93 14.70 27.77
N LEU A 139 -4.47 15.24 26.64
CA LEU A 139 -5.03 16.45 26.03
C LEU A 139 -5.86 16.04 24.80
N GLU A 140 -7.08 16.56 24.69
CA GLU A 140 -7.98 16.39 23.56
C GLU A 140 -8.34 17.76 22.97
N GLY A 141 -8.34 17.87 21.65
CA GLY A 141 -8.68 19.11 20.95
C GLY A 141 -8.28 19.06 19.49
N ASP A 142 -8.45 20.18 18.79
CA ASP A 142 -8.13 20.32 17.36
C ASP A 142 -6.64 20.62 17.14
N LEU A 143 -5.81 19.68 17.61
CA LEU A 143 -4.36 19.77 17.59
C LEU A 143 -3.77 19.46 16.19
N ALA A 144 -4.62 19.11 15.22
CA ALA A 144 -4.23 18.73 13.85
C ALA A 144 -4.58 19.78 12.79
N ALA A 145 -5.30 20.85 13.15
CA ALA A 145 -5.63 21.96 12.24
C ALA A 145 -4.51 22.99 12.04
N MET A 146 -3.26 22.64 12.39
CA MET A 146 -2.08 23.50 12.25
C MET A 146 -1.12 22.96 11.18
#